data_AF-A0A955FE61-F1
#
_entry.id   AF-A0A955FE61-F1
#
_cell.length_a   1.000
_cell.length_b   1.000
_cell.length_c   1.000
_cell.angle_alpha   90.00
_cell.angle_beta   90.00
_cell.angle_gamma   90.00
#
_symmetry.space_group_name_H-M   'P 1'
#
loop_
_entity.id
_entity.type
_entity.pdbx_description
1 polymer ?
#
loop_
_entity_poly.entity_id
_entity_poly.type
_entity_poly.pdbx_seq_one_letter_code
_entity_poly.pdbx_strand_id
1 'polypeptide(L)'
;MRENAVMGGKLFGPIPKGHRREFFCLDRSSWVWHEEWLDSAGKNHVVTTRYDVRPQGILKSQGKHSYQLVQGDELRNFYQAVTMYCDKLRAELAASHA
;
A
#
# COMPACT_ATOMS: atom_id res chain seq x y z
N MET A 1 6.13 12.82 -1.09
CA MET A 1 5.91 11.52 -0.40
C MET A 1 4.47 11.34 0.07
N ARG A 2 3.87 12.29 0.81
CA ARG A 2 2.51 12.13 1.37
C ARG A 2 1.39 12.10 0.33
N GLU A 3 1.51 12.88 -0.75
CA GLU A 3 0.55 12.89 -1.87
C GLU A 3 0.49 11.53 -2.59
N ASN A 4 1.65 10.92 -2.86
CA ASN A 4 1.73 9.62 -3.49
C ASN A 4 1.13 8.52 -2.60
N ALA A 5 1.27 8.62 -1.27
CA ALA A 5 0.68 7.68 -0.33
C ALA A 5 -0.86 7.70 -0.33
N VAL A 6 -1.46 8.89 -0.37
CA VAL A 6 -2.92 9.07 -0.49
C VAL A 6 -3.42 8.60 -1.86
N MET A 7 -2.63 8.82 -2.91
CA MET A 7 -2.92 8.34 -4.26
C MET A 7 -2.96 6.81 -4.31
N GLY A 8 -1.97 6.14 -3.71
CA GLY A 8 -1.93 4.68 -3.62
C GLY A 8 -3.11 4.10 -2.82
N GLY A 9 -3.55 4.78 -1.76
CA GLY A 9 -4.70 4.33 -0.96
C GLY A 9 -6.02 4.27 -1.74
N LYS A 10 -6.17 5.09 -2.79
CA LYS A 10 -7.35 5.12 -3.67
C LYS A 10 -7.33 4.06 -4.78
N LEU A 11 -6.21 3.36 -4.97
CA LEU A 11 -6.10 2.30 -6.00
C LEU A 11 -7.07 1.15 -5.73
N PHE A 12 -7.50 0.98 -4.49
CA PHE A 12 -8.34 -0.12 -4.01
C PHE A 12 -9.81 0.28 -3.84
N GLY A 13 -10.25 1.26 -4.64
CA GLY A 13 -11.61 1.81 -4.60
C GLY A 13 -11.77 2.99 -3.64
N PRO A 14 -13.01 3.51 -3.51
CA PRO A 14 -13.29 4.64 -2.64
C PRO A 14 -12.98 4.30 -1.17
N ILE A 15 -12.32 5.24 -0.49
CA ILE A 15 -12.03 5.11 0.94
C ILE A 15 -13.31 5.45 1.71
N PRO A 16 -13.84 4.56 2.56
CA PRO A 16 -15.05 4.86 3.33
C PRO A 16 -14.84 6.05 4.28
N LYS A 17 -15.94 6.73 4.62
CA LYS A 17 -15.88 7.88 5.55
C LYS A 17 -15.33 7.43 6.91
N GLY A 18 -14.32 8.14 7.42
CA GLY A 18 -13.66 7.79 8.67
C GLY A 18 -12.56 6.73 8.55
N HIS A 19 -12.22 6.31 7.32
CA HIS A 19 -11.05 5.47 7.06
C HIS A 19 -9.90 6.33 6.53
N ARG A 20 -8.68 6.02 6.95
CA ARG A 20 -7.44 6.44 6.28
C ARG A 20 -6.83 5.21 5.66
N ARG A 21 -6.49 5.32 4.37
CA ARG A 21 -5.82 4.26 3.64
C ARG A 21 -4.68 4.89 2.85
N GLU A 22 -3.51 4.31 2.98
CA GLU A 22 -2.28 4.76 2.35
C GLU A 22 -1.53 3.56 1.79
N PHE A 23 -0.99 3.72 0.57
CA PHE A 23 -0.11 2.74 -0.05
C PHE A 23 1.04 3.47 -0.72
N PHE A 24 2.28 3.16 -0.34
CA PHE A 24 3.45 3.84 -0.89
C PHE A 24 4.69 2.97 -0.88
N CYS A 25 5.61 3.33 -1.77
CA CYS A 25 6.96 2.82 -1.80
C CYS A 25 7.79 3.55 -0.72
N LEU A 26 8.30 2.80 0.26
CA LEU A 26 9.11 3.34 1.37
C LEU A 26 10.57 3.52 0.94
N ASP A 27 11.10 2.54 0.19
CA ASP A 27 12.45 2.54 -0.35
C ASP A 27 12.49 1.72 -1.66
N ARG A 28 13.68 1.40 -2.18
CA ARG A 28 13.82 0.72 -3.50
C ARG A 28 13.04 -0.58 -3.65
N SER A 29 12.77 -1.31 -2.57
CA SER A 29 12.13 -2.62 -2.63
C SER A 29 11.10 -2.86 -1.54
N SER A 30 10.83 -1.86 -0.69
CA SER A 30 9.88 -1.97 0.41
C SER A 30 8.64 -1.12 0.16
N TRP A 31 7.48 -1.72 0.35
CA TRP A 31 6.18 -1.08 0.20
C TRP A 31 5.42 -1.13 1.52
N VAL A 32 4.65 -0.08 1.80
CA VAL A 32 3.86 0.02 3.00
C VAL A 32 2.40 0.17 2.61
N TRP A 33 1.57 -0.70 3.18
CA TRP A 33 0.14 -0.53 3.30
C TRP A 33 -0.18 -0.07 4.71
N HIS A 34 -0.93 1.01 4.83
CA HIS A 34 -1.40 1.51 6.11
C HIS A 34 -2.89 1.79 6.04
N GLU A 35 -3.64 1.23 6.98
CA GLU A 35 -5.08 1.39 7.09
C GLU A 35 -5.47 1.69 8.53
N GLU A 36 -6.24 2.75 8.71
CA GLU A 36 -6.81 3.16 9.99
C GLU A 36 -8.31 3.38 9.82
N TRP A 37 -9.13 2.87 10.74
CA TRP A 37 -10.58 3.05 10.69
C TRP A 37 -11.24 2.96 12.06
N LEU A 38 -12.41 3.56 12.19
CA LEU A 38 -13.28 3.40 13.35
C LEU A 38 -14.29 2.28 13.06
N ASP A 39 -14.44 1.34 13.99
CA ASP A 39 -15.52 0.36 13.93
C ASP A 39 -16.87 0.95 14.40
N SER A 40 -17.93 0.14 14.34
CA SER A 40 -19.28 0.54 14.74
C SER A 40 -19.41 0.91 16.23
N ALA A 41 -18.46 0.49 17.08
CA ALA A 41 -18.40 0.84 18.49
C ALA A 41 -17.55 2.10 18.75
N GLY A 42 -17.03 2.74 17.69
CA GLY A 42 -16.14 3.90 17.78
C GLY A 42 -14.71 3.56 18.20
N LYS A 43 -14.33 2.28 18.19
CA LYS A 43 -12.96 1.86 18.50
C LYS A 43 -12.08 2.03 17.27
N ASN A 44 -10.91 2.63 17.49
CA ASN A 44 -9.91 2.80 16.45
C ASN A 44 -9.13 1.50 16.18
N HIS A 45 -9.00 1.16 14.91
CA HIS A 45 -8.21 0.05 14.40
C HIS A 45 -7.13 0.59 13.50
N VAL A 46 -5.92 0.07 13.67
CA VAL A 46 -4.76 0.45 12.87
C VAL A 46 -4.04 -0.81 12.40
N VAL A 47 -3.82 -0.89 11.10
CA VAL A 47 -3.09 -1.98 10.45
C VAL A 47 -2.00 -1.38 9.57
N THR A 48 -0.75 -1.76 9.84
CA THR A 48 0.39 -1.45 8.98
C THR A 48 1.02 -2.74 8.51
N THR A 49 1.03 -2.95 7.20
CA THR A 49 1.69 -4.09 6.55
C THR A 49 2.86 -3.57 5.73
N ARG A 50 4.05 -4.10 5.97
CA ARG A 50 5.24 -3.86 5.15
C ARG A 50 5.46 -5.05 4.23
N TYR A 51 5.68 -4.79 2.96
CA TYR A 51 6.07 -5.78 1.95
C TYR A 51 7.51 -5.51 1.51
N ASP A 52 8.38 -6.50 1.62
CA ASP A 52 9.75 -6.47 1.12
C ASP A 52 9.86 -7.35 -0.12
N VAL A 53 10.15 -6.73 -1.26
CA VAL A 53 10.41 -7.43 -2.52
C VAL A 53 11.85 -7.94 -2.51
N ARG A 54 12.04 -9.26 -2.67
CA ARG A 54 13.35 -9.92 -2.73
C ARG A 54 13.43 -10.83 -3.96
N PRO A 55 14.64 -11.20 -4.41
CA PRO A 55 14.80 -12.12 -5.55
C PRO A 55 14.05 -13.46 -5.37
N GLN A 56 13.99 -13.96 -4.13
CA GLN A 56 13.32 -15.22 -3.78
C GLN A 56 11.80 -15.10 -3.57
N GLY A 57 11.24 -13.89 -3.64
CA GLY A 57 9.81 -13.64 -3.40
C GLY A 57 9.56 -12.43 -2.52
N ILE A 58 8.28 -12.18 -2.26
CA ILE A 58 7.82 -11.01 -1.50
C ILE A 58 7.49 -11.45 -0.08
N LEU A 59 8.10 -10.81 0.91
CA LEU A 59 7.80 -11.07 2.31
C LEU A 59 6.92 -9.96 2.87
N LYS A 60 5.92 -10.32 3.68
CA LYS A 60 5.15 -9.34 4.44
C LYS A 60 5.45 -9.42 5.93
N SER A 61 5.36 -8.28 6.61
CA SER A 61 5.31 -8.19 8.07
C SER A 61 4.19 -7.24 8.49
N GLN A 62 3.48 -7.57 9.58
CA GLN A 62 2.38 -6.76 10.10
C GLN A 62 2.47 -6.70 11.64
N GLY A 63 2.68 -5.50 12.19
CA GLY A 63 2.89 -5.32 13.63
C GLY A 63 4.14 -6.06 14.16
N LYS A 64 4.00 -6.84 15.24
CA LYS A 64 5.10 -7.62 15.86
C LYS A 64 5.28 -9.03 15.28
N HIS A 65 4.57 -9.38 14.21
CA HIS A 65 4.62 -10.72 13.64
C HIS A 65 5.90 -10.96 12.81
N SER A 66 6.30 -12.22 12.71
CA SER A 66 7.40 -12.66 11.85
C SER A 66 7.08 -12.46 10.36
N TYR A 67 8.13 -12.41 9.54
CA TYR A 67 7.99 -12.32 8.09
C TYR A 67 7.29 -13.55 7.51
N GLN A 68 6.34 -13.31 6.61
CA GLN A 68 5.58 -14.35 5.92
C GLN A 68 5.73 -14.18 4.40
N LEU A 69 5.86 -15.28 3.67
CA LEU A 69 5.88 -15.24 2.22
C LEU A 69 4.49 -14.89 1.67
N VAL A 70 4.43 -13.91 0.78
CA VAL A 70 3.20 -13.49 0.10
C VAL A 70 2.96 -14.41 -1.09
N GLN A 71 1.76 -14.98 -1.17
CA GLN A 71 1.40 -15.97 -2.18
C GLN A 71 -0.05 -15.77 -2.67
N GLY A 72 -0.44 -16.52 -3.71
CA GLY A 72 -1.82 -16.58 -4.18
C GLY A 72 -2.37 -15.23 -4.64
N ASP A 73 -3.61 -14.92 -4.24
CA ASP A 73 -4.28 -13.66 -4.57
C ASP A 73 -3.57 -12.44 -4.00
N GLU A 74 -3.01 -12.54 -2.79
CA GLU A 74 -2.31 -11.41 -2.16
C GLU A 74 -1.10 -10.99 -3.00
N LEU A 75 -0.35 -11.95 -3.56
CA LEU A 75 0.77 -11.67 -4.45
C LEU A 75 0.32 -10.99 -5.75
N ARG A 76 -0.78 -11.46 -6.35
CA ARG A 76 -1.36 -10.85 -7.56
C ARG A 76 -1.82 -9.42 -7.30
N ASN A 77 -2.54 -9.22 -6.20
CA ASN A 77 -3.06 -7.91 -5.80
C ASN A 77 -1.91 -6.94 -5.50
N PHE A 78 -0.86 -7.40 -4.82
CA PHE A 78 0.34 -6.60 -4.57
C PHE A 78 1.00 -6.15 -5.87
N TYR A 79 1.22 -7.09 -6.81
CA TYR A 79 1.81 -6.78 -8.10
C TYR A 79 0.99 -5.73 -8.88
N GLN A 80 -0.33 -5.92 -8.93
CA GLN A 80 -1.23 -4.96 -9.59
C GLN A 80 -1.16 -3.58 -8.94
N ALA A 81 -1.19 -3.50 -7.61
CA ALA A 81 -1.10 -2.24 -6.88
C ALA A 81 0.20 -1.49 -7.14
N VAL A 82 1.34 -2.20 -7.14
CA VAL A 82 2.65 -1.62 -7.45
C VAL A 82 2.68 -1.08 -8.89
N THR A 83 2.19 -1.86 -9.86
CA THR A 83 2.14 -1.44 -11.27
C THR A 83 1.30 -0.18 -11.43
N MET A 84 0.08 -0.16 -10.90
CA MET A 84 -0.82 1.00 -10.98
C MET A 84 -0.22 2.25 -10.33
N TYR A 85 0.43 2.08 -9.17
CA TYR A 85 1.13 3.19 -8.50
C TYR A 85 2.24 3.77 -9.38
N CYS A 86 3.08 2.91 -9.97
CA CYS A 86 4.19 3.32 -10.83
C CYS A 86 3.70 3.97 -12.14
N ASP A 87 2.61 3.48 -12.73
CA ASP A 87 1.99 4.08 -13.92
C ASP A 87 1.48 5.48 -13.61
N LYS A 88 0.77 5.64 -12.49
CA LYS A 88 0.22 6.93 -12.09
C LYS A 88 1.30 7.94 -11.73
N LEU A 89 2.34 7.52 -11.01
CA LEU A 89 3.48 8.38 -10.70
C LEU A 89 4.19 8.86 -11.97
N ARG A 90 4.36 7.97 -12.96
CA ARG A 90 4.93 8.35 -14.27
C ARG A 90 4.07 9.38 -15.00
N ALA A 91 2.75 9.20 -14.99
CA ALA A 91 1.82 10.13 -15.60
C ALA A 91 1.85 11.51 -14.92
N GLU A 92 1.89 11.55 -13.58
CA GLU A 92 2.00 12.79 -12.81
C GLU A 92 3.32 13.53 -13.08
N LEU A 93 4.44 12.80 -13.14
CA LEU A 93 5.75 13.38 -13.50
C LEU A 93 5.74 13.95 -14.92
N ALA A 94 5.20 13.21 -15.89
CA ALA A 94 5.11 13.68 -17.28
C ALA A 94 4.27 14.96 -17.39
N ALA A 95 3.15 15.04 -16.68
CA ALA A 95 2.29 16.23 -16.66
C ALA A 95 2.94 17.44 -15.96
N SER A 96 3.85 17.22 -15.01
CA SER A 96 4.56 18.30 -14.30
C SER A 96 5.72 18.92 -15.11
N HIS A 97 6.14 18.27 -16.19
CA HIS A 97 7.22 18.69 -17.08
C HIS A 97 6.74 19.09 -18.50
N ALA A 98 5.42 19.12 -18.72
CA ALA A 98 4.77 19.55 -19.96
C ALA A 98 4.17 20.96 -19.79
#